data_AF-A0A0B4C1D7-F1
#
_entry.id   AF-A0A0B4C1D7-F1
#
_cell.length_a   1.000
_cell.length_b   1.000
_cell.length_c   1.000
_cell.angle_alpha   90.00
_cell.angle_beta   90.00
_cell.angle_gamma   90.00
#
_symmetry.space_group_name_H-M   'P 1'
#
loop_
_entity.id
_entity.type
_entity.pdbx_description
1 polymer ?
#
loop_
_entity_poly.entity_id
_entity_poly.type
_entity_poly.pdbx_seq_one_letter_code
_entity_poly.pdbx_strand_id
1 'polypeptide(L)'
;MLNSLFRGVSVAALVLAGQAALAGGWVLDGASSKLAYGSIKKDSVGEVNSFEELSGTVSKDGAVSVSISLPSVETFIDIRNERMIEHVFKGAAEATLTAQVDIAALEALPAAGTMVADVEGKLSLLGREIAVETEMFVARLSERKVMVSTNDLLFLGVEDAGLTKGVDILQELAKLPGITRTVPVTARFVFESDGDTAQAAPVQEEVEVALAGDPAKGKKVFRKCQACHSFDEGKNGAGPSLHGIIGTGSAAADGFKYSSAFQEANLTWSEDQLAAFLADPKGVVPGNRMGFRGLKKDEDIQNVIAYIRQES
;
A
#
# COMPACT_ATOMS: atom_id res chain seq x y z
N MET A 1 21.45 33.32 -46.07
CA MET A 1 22.38 33.69 -44.98
C MET A 1 21.65 33.36 -43.68
N LEU A 2 21.66 32.10 -43.25
CA LEU A 2 22.65 31.42 -42.40
C LEU A 2 22.69 31.94 -40.94
N ASN A 3 22.57 30.99 -40.01
CA ASN A 3 22.82 30.99 -38.56
C ASN A 3 21.74 31.62 -37.66
N SER A 4 21.31 31.04 -36.53
CA SER A 4 21.90 29.99 -35.66
C SER A 4 20.76 29.39 -34.82
N LEU A 5 20.46 28.09 -34.88
CA LEU A 5 20.92 27.07 -33.92
C LEU A 5 21.20 27.62 -32.50
N PHE A 6 20.25 27.43 -31.59
CA PHE A 6 20.54 27.09 -30.20
C PHE A 6 19.63 25.95 -29.75
N ARG A 7 20.27 24.78 -29.60
CA ARG A 7 19.73 23.58 -28.98
C ARG A 7 19.52 23.85 -27.49
N GLY A 8 18.27 23.91 -27.04
CA GLY A 8 17.94 23.75 -25.63
C GLY A 8 17.91 22.27 -25.28
N VAL A 9 19.06 21.73 -24.86
CA VAL A 9 19.14 20.39 -24.26
C VAL A 9 18.40 20.46 -22.93
N SER A 10 17.18 19.92 -22.88
CA SER A 10 16.52 19.63 -21.61
C SER A 10 17.28 18.47 -20.97
N VAL A 11 18.05 18.78 -19.94
CA VAL A 11 18.61 17.79 -19.03
C VAL A 11 17.44 17.26 -18.22
N ALA A 12 16.75 16.24 -18.74
CA ALA A 12 15.92 15.37 -17.93
C ALA A 12 16.89 14.61 -17.02
N ALA A 13 17.07 15.10 -15.80
CA ALA A 13 17.69 14.34 -14.73
C ALA A 13 16.73 13.20 -14.37
N LEU A 14 16.82 12.10 -15.12
CA LEU A 14 16.32 10.81 -14.69
C LEU A 14 17.07 10.48 -13.39
N VAL A 15 16.40 10.63 -12.26
CA VAL A 15 16.82 9.96 -11.03
C VAL A 15 16.55 8.48 -11.27
N LEU A 16 17.50 7.82 -11.92
CA LEU A 16 17.67 6.38 -11.79
C LEU A 16 18.04 6.15 -10.33
N ALA A 17 17.04 5.94 -9.49
CA ALA A 17 17.24 5.20 -8.27
C ALA A 17 17.91 3.89 -8.70
N GLY A 18 19.18 3.74 -8.33
CA GLY A 18 19.96 2.57 -8.71
C GLY A 18 19.26 1.33 -8.19
N GLN A 19 18.57 0.61 -9.08
CA GLN A 19 18.42 -0.82 -8.92
C GLN A 19 19.83 -1.38 -9.06
N ALA A 20 20.54 -1.47 -7.93
CA ALA A 20 21.60 -2.45 -7.82
C ALA A 20 20.93 -3.78 -8.10
N ALA A 21 21.20 -4.35 -9.27
CA ALA A 21 20.80 -5.70 -9.60
C ALA A 21 21.38 -6.61 -8.50
N LEU A 22 20.52 -7.07 -7.60
CA LEU A 22 20.89 -8.10 -6.64
C LEU A 22 20.96 -9.40 -7.43
N ALA A 23 22.18 -9.79 -7.80
CA ALA A 23 22.44 -11.01 -8.53
C ALA A 23 22.11 -12.23 -7.65
N GLY A 24 20.85 -12.64 -7.69
CA GLY A 24 20.27 -13.82 -7.05
C GLY A 24 20.05 -13.65 -5.54
N GLY A 25 18.80 -13.86 -5.15
CA GLY A 25 18.28 -13.70 -3.80
C GLY A 25 16.76 -13.61 -3.88
N TRP A 26 16.12 -13.36 -2.75
CA TRP A 26 14.68 -13.09 -2.68
C TRP A 26 14.45 -11.60 -2.45
N VAL A 27 13.44 -11.03 -3.09
CA VAL A 27 13.04 -9.63 -2.96
C VAL A 27 11.62 -9.57 -2.42
N LEU A 28 11.38 -8.67 -1.46
CA LEU A 28 10.08 -8.50 -0.83
C LEU A 28 9.10 -7.83 -1.80
N ASP A 29 7.98 -8.49 -2.05
CA ASP A 29 6.81 -7.90 -2.71
C ASP A 29 6.06 -7.05 -1.68
N GLY A 30 6.31 -5.73 -1.71
CA GLY A 30 5.74 -4.77 -0.76
C GLY A 30 4.22 -4.69 -0.84
N ALA A 31 3.66 -4.82 -2.05
CA ALA A 31 2.22 -4.73 -2.28
C ALA A 31 1.46 -5.94 -1.71
N SER A 32 2.07 -7.12 -1.76
CA SER A 32 1.52 -8.33 -1.14
C SER A 32 1.89 -8.48 0.34
N SER A 33 2.80 -7.67 0.85
CA SER A 33 3.28 -7.74 2.24
C SER A 33 2.46 -6.86 3.19
N LYS A 34 2.56 -7.13 4.49
CA LYS A 34 1.93 -6.32 5.54
C LYS A 34 2.71 -6.40 6.84
N LEU A 35 2.95 -5.24 7.44
CA LEU A 35 3.40 -5.09 8.81
C LEU A 35 2.33 -4.32 9.57
N ALA A 36 1.78 -4.91 10.63
CA ALA A 36 0.74 -4.30 11.43
C ALA A 36 1.10 -4.33 12.90
N TYR A 37 0.64 -3.32 13.64
CA TYR A 37 0.81 -3.24 15.08
C TYR A 37 -0.48 -2.80 15.75
N GLY A 38 -0.71 -3.31 16.95
CA GLY A 38 -1.83 -2.94 17.79
C GLY A 38 -1.48 -1.82 18.76
N SER A 39 -2.45 -0.99 19.10
CA SER A 39 -2.37 -0.08 20.24
C SER A 39 -3.66 -0.14 21.04
N ILE A 40 -3.56 0.13 22.35
CA ILE A 40 -4.72 0.21 23.23
C ILE A 40 -4.71 1.57 23.91
N LYS A 41 -5.81 2.33 23.77
CA LYS A 41 -6.02 3.63 24.41
C LYS A 41 -7.23 3.61 25.32
N LYS A 42 -7.33 4.59 26.22
CA LYS A 42 -8.42 4.66 27.21
C LYS A 42 -8.58 3.34 27.98
N ASP A 43 -7.47 2.64 28.16
CA ASP A 43 -7.34 1.35 28.85
C ASP A 43 -8.09 0.17 28.20
N SER A 44 -9.00 0.40 27.24
CA SER A 44 -9.86 -0.66 26.69
C SER A 44 -10.12 -0.60 25.19
N VAL A 45 -9.67 0.44 24.49
CA VAL A 45 -9.95 0.63 23.05
C VAL A 45 -8.75 0.17 22.24
N GLY A 46 -8.84 -1.04 21.69
CA GLY A 46 -7.86 -1.60 20.76
C GLY A 46 -7.98 -0.99 19.36
N GLU A 47 -6.84 -0.75 18.73
CA GLU A 47 -6.72 -0.24 17.37
C GLU A 47 -5.65 -1.06 16.63
N VAL A 48 -5.83 -1.22 15.32
CA VAL A 48 -4.83 -1.83 14.42
C VAL A 48 -4.32 -0.76 13.48
N ASN A 49 -3.00 -0.69 13.37
CA ASN A 49 -2.28 0.25 12.53
C ASN A 49 -1.29 -0.52 11.65
N SER A 50 -0.76 0.11 10.61
CA SER A 50 0.17 -0.54 9.67
C SER A 50 1.25 0.41 9.17
N PHE A 51 2.23 -0.14 8.45
CA PHE A 51 3.10 0.59 7.55
C PHE A 51 2.80 0.11 6.12
N GLU A 52 2.61 1.05 5.21
CA GLU A 52 2.12 0.79 3.85
C GLU A 52 3.23 0.64 2.81
N GLU A 53 4.44 1.11 3.12
CA GLU A 53 5.61 1.00 2.26
C GLU A 53 6.67 0.13 2.93
N LEU A 54 6.83 -1.07 2.36
CA LEU A 54 7.78 -2.09 2.80
C LEU A 54 8.65 -2.48 1.62
N SER A 55 9.94 -2.67 1.88
CA SER A 55 10.87 -3.27 0.94
C SER A 55 11.81 -4.21 1.70
N GLY A 56 12.52 -5.07 0.99
CA GLY A 56 13.42 -5.99 1.65
C GLY A 56 13.99 -7.05 0.73
N THR A 57 14.97 -7.76 1.27
CA THR A 57 15.74 -8.76 0.55
C THR A 57 16.11 -9.92 1.48
N VAL A 58 16.32 -11.09 0.88
CA VAL A 58 17.04 -12.21 1.47
C VAL A 58 18.15 -12.59 0.52
N SER A 59 19.40 -12.48 0.97
CA SER A 59 20.55 -12.87 0.16
C SER A 59 20.69 -14.39 0.05
N LYS A 60 21.58 -14.86 -0.84
CA LYS A 60 21.85 -16.31 -1.04
C LYS A 60 22.43 -17.01 0.19
N ASP A 61 23.08 -16.27 1.07
CA ASP A 61 23.60 -16.76 2.34
C ASP A 61 22.58 -16.62 3.49
N GLY A 62 21.34 -16.20 3.20
CA GLY A 62 20.25 -16.14 4.17
C GLY A 62 20.23 -14.87 5.03
N ALA A 63 21.00 -13.84 4.69
CA ALA A 63 20.90 -12.55 5.38
C ALA A 63 19.63 -11.82 4.93
N VAL A 64 18.78 -11.51 5.90
CA VAL A 64 17.50 -10.82 5.70
C VAL A 64 17.67 -9.34 6.03
N SER A 65 17.14 -8.47 5.19
CA SER A 65 16.98 -7.03 5.46
C SER A 65 15.61 -6.57 5.00
N VAL A 66 14.77 -6.09 5.89
CA VAL A 66 13.45 -5.51 5.59
C VAL A 66 13.44 -4.06 6.05
N SER A 67 13.26 -3.14 5.11
CA SER A 67 13.12 -1.71 5.36
C SER A 67 11.65 -1.34 5.48
N ILE A 68 11.34 -0.57 6.53
CA ILE A 68 10.00 -0.09 6.87
C ILE A 68 10.03 1.43 6.77
N SER A 69 9.31 2.00 5.81
CA SER A 69 9.17 3.46 5.68
C SER A 69 8.30 3.98 6.82
N LEU A 70 8.90 4.68 7.78
CA LEU A 70 8.17 5.23 8.93
C LEU A 70 7.15 6.33 8.55
N PRO A 71 7.40 7.16 7.50
CA PRO A 71 6.40 8.06 6.95
C PRO A 71 5.15 7.37 6.40
N SER A 72 5.24 6.09 6.05
CA SER A 72 4.10 5.30 5.53
C SER A 72 3.16 4.77 6.62
N VAL A 73 3.33 5.22 7.87
CA VAL A 73 2.47 4.82 8.99
C VAL A 73 1.00 5.15 8.70
N GLU A 74 0.14 4.15 8.83
CA GLU A 74 -1.30 4.25 8.62
C GLU A 74 -2.05 3.86 9.89
N THR A 75 -2.80 4.83 10.42
CA THR A 75 -3.65 4.66 11.61
C THR A 75 -5.14 4.92 11.31
N PHE A 76 -5.49 5.12 10.04
CA PHE A 76 -6.80 5.56 9.53
C PHE A 76 -7.25 6.93 10.03
N ILE A 77 -6.32 7.74 10.55
CA ILE A 77 -6.55 9.09 11.04
C ILE A 77 -5.37 9.97 10.60
N ASP A 78 -5.57 10.79 9.57
CA ASP A 78 -4.51 11.60 8.93
C ASP A 78 -3.69 12.41 9.93
N ILE A 79 -4.36 13.16 10.82
CA ILE A 79 -3.69 13.97 11.84
C ILE A 79 -2.88 13.13 12.84
N ARG A 80 -3.26 11.87 13.06
CA ARG A 80 -2.49 10.95 13.90
C ARG A 80 -1.28 10.43 13.16
N ASN A 81 -1.38 10.15 11.86
CA ASN A 81 -0.23 9.75 11.03
C ASN A 81 0.84 10.87 11.07
N GLU A 82 0.44 12.14 10.87
CA GLU A 82 1.35 13.29 11.00
C GLU A 82 2.03 13.36 12.36
N ARG A 83 1.26 13.24 13.45
CA ARG A 83 1.81 13.27 14.82
C ARG A 83 2.70 12.08 15.15
N MET A 84 2.41 10.89 14.61
CA MET A 84 3.28 9.71 14.75
C MET A 84 4.64 10.00 14.11
N ILE A 85 4.65 10.51 12.88
CA ILE A 85 5.87 10.85 12.16
C ILE A 85 6.67 11.90 12.93
N GLU A 86 6.01 12.98 13.38
CA GLU A 86 6.67 14.09 14.06
C GLU A 86 7.17 13.73 15.46
N HIS A 87 6.32 13.14 16.31
CA HIS A 87 6.61 13.02 17.74
C HIS A 87 7.13 11.64 18.14
N VAL A 88 6.64 10.57 17.51
CA VAL A 88 7.05 9.19 17.83
C VAL A 88 8.31 8.83 17.04
N PHE A 89 8.28 9.01 15.73
CA PHE A 89 9.40 8.67 14.85
C PHE A 89 10.38 9.82 14.63
N LYS A 90 10.08 11.04 15.11
CA LYS A 90 10.99 12.20 15.06
C LYS A 90 11.48 12.52 13.65
N GLY A 91 10.63 12.29 12.64
CA GLY A 91 10.96 12.47 11.23
C GLY A 91 11.97 11.47 10.67
N ALA A 92 12.27 10.37 11.37
CA ALA A 92 13.10 9.30 10.83
C ALA A 92 12.47 8.72 9.56
N ALA A 93 13.30 8.44 8.56
CA ALA A 93 12.84 7.91 7.27
C ALA A 93 12.45 6.44 7.37
N GLU A 94 13.24 5.65 8.09
CA GLU A 94 13.09 4.19 8.08
C GLU A 94 13.42 3.54 9.42
N ALA A 95 12.89 2.34 9.58
CA ALA A 95 13.36 1.33 10.50
C ALA A 95 13.74 0.07 9.72
N THR A 96 14.69 -0.70 10.22
CA THR A 96 15.22 -1.86 9.49
C THR A 96 15.17 -3.10 10.37
N LEU A 97 14.48 -4.13 9.90
CA LEU A 97 14.54 -5.48 10.48
C LEU A 97 15.64 -6.26 9.77
N THR A 98 16.55 -6.83 10.54
CA THR A 98 17.61 -7.73 10.02
C THR A 98 17.53 -9.08 10.72
N ALA A 99 17.87 -10.15 10.02
CA ALA A 99 17.92 -11.49 10.58
C ALA A 99 18.87 -12.37 9.76
N GLN A 100 19.18 -13.55 10.29
CA GLN A 100 19.87 -14.61 9.57
C GLN A 100 18.94 -15.83 9.53
N VAL A 101 18.64 -16.35 8.35
CA VAL A 101 17.76 -17.52 8.17
C VAL A 101 18.47 -18.68 7.51
N ASP A 102 17.99 -19.89 7.76
CA ASP A 102 18.44 -21.09 7.07
C ASP A 102 17.81 -21.17 5.67
N ILE A 103 18.52 -20.62 4.69
CA ILE A 103 18.07 -20.63 3.31
C ILE A 103 18.03 -22.03 2.72
N ALA A 104 18.87 -22.96 3.19
CA ALA A 104 18.89 -24.33 2.69
C ALA A 104 17.64 -25.10 3.14
N ALA A 105 17.16 -24.86 4.37
CA ALA A 105 15.88 -25.38 4.83
C ALA A 105 14.71 -24.85 3.98
N LEU A 106 14.73 -23.55 3.63
CA LEU A 106 13.72 -22.97 2.73
C LEU A 106 13.77 -23.58 1.33
N GLU A 107 14.96 -23.75 0.76
CA GLU A 107 15.13 -24.31 -0.59
C GLU A 107 14.79 -25.80 -0.66
N ALA A 108 14.93 -26.54 0.44
CA ALA A 108 14.54 -27.94 0.56
C ALA A 108 13.03 -28.16 0.69
N LEU A 109 12.25 -27.13 1.06
CA LEU A 109 10.79 -27.23 1.09
C LEU A 109 10.24 -27.43 -0.33
N PRO A 110 9.38 -28.43 -0.58
CA PRO A 110 8.72 -28.55 -1.88
C PRO A 110 7.79 -27.34 -2.13
N ALA A 111 7.48 -27.05 -3.39
CA ALA A 111 6.39 -26.13 -3.71
C ALA A 111 5.08 -26.59 -3.03
N ALA A 112 4.31 -25.61 -2.53
CA ALA A 112 3.16 -25.79 -1.63
C ALA A 112 3.49 -26.40 -0.25
N GLY A 113 4.78 -26.61 0.06
CA GLY A 113 5.25 -27.03 1.38
C GLY A 113 5.16 -25.92 2.42
N THR A 114 5.14 -26.33 3.69
CA THR A 114 5.12 -25.41 4.83
C THR A 114 6.13 -25.85 5.88
N MET A 115 6.70 -24.90 6.62
CA MET A 115 7.49 -25.15 7.81
C MET A 115 7.24 -24.06 8.85
N VAL A 116 7.72 -24.32 10.05
CA VAL A 116 7.86 -23.33 11.10
C VAL A 116 9.36 -23.11 11.31
N ALA A 117 9.77 -21.86 11.46
CA ALA A 117 11.16 -21.49 11.65
C ALA A 117 11.30 -20.49 12.79
N ASP A 118 12.19 -20.79 13.72
CA ASP A 118 12.64 -19.81 14.71
C ASP A 118 13.52 -18.78 14.02
N VAL A 119 13.19 -17.50 14.21
CA VAL A 119 13.94 -16.38 13.63
C VAL A 119 14.43 -15.48 14.75
N GLU A 120 15.75 -15.38 14.84
CA GLU A 120 16.44 -14.40 15.65
C GLU A 120 16.92 -13.24 14.76
N GLY A 121 16.52 -12.03 15.13
CA GLY A 121 16.79 -10.83 14.36
C GLY A 121 16.95 -9.60 15.24
N LYS A 122 17.09 -8.46 14.58
CA LYS A 122 17.21 -7.14 15.20
C LYS A 122 16.36 -6.13 14.46
N LEU A 123 15.59 -5.36 15.22
CA LEU A 123 14.94 -4.15 14.74
C LEU A 123 15.82 -2.95 15.08
N SER A 124 16.34 -2.30 14.05
CA SER A 124 16.99 -0.99 14.16
C SER A 124 15.93 0.11 14.03
N LEU A 125 15.74 0.89 15.09
CA LEU A 125 14.75 1.97 15.14
C LEU A 125 15.29 3.15 15.97
N LEU A 126 15.33 4.34 15.36
CA LEU A 126 15.84 5.57 15.99
C LEU A 126 17.24 5.42 16.63
N GLY A 127 18.12 4.67 15.95
CA GLY A 127 19.50 4.41 16.42
C GLY A 127 19.60 3.41 17.57
N ARG A 128 18.51 2.70 17.89
CA ARG A 128 18.49 1.60 18.85
C ARG A 128 18.36 0.27 18.13
N GLU A 129 19.04 -0.73 18.65
CA GLU A 129 18.96 -2.11 18.20
C GLU A 129 18.15 -2.91 19.22
N ILE A 130 17.01 -3.46 18.80
CA ILE A 130 16.09 -4.22 19.64
C ILE A 130 16.16 -5.67 19.16
N ALA A 131 16.50 -6.61 20.03
CA ALA A 131 16.46 -8.03 19.68
C ALA A 131 15.02 -8.45 19.41
N VAL A 132 14.82 -9.21 18.33
CA VAL A 132 13.54 -9.77 17.94
C VAL A 132 13.72 -11.28 17.83
N GLU A 133 12.99 -12.02 18.66
CA GLU A 133 12.97 -13.48 18.63
C GLU A 133 11.51 -13.88 18.40
N THR A 134 11.25 -14.63 17.34
CA THR A 134 9.88 -15.01 16.98
C THR A 134 9.87 -16.30 16.18
N GLU A 135 8.83 -17.09 16.39
CA GLU A 135 8.50 -18.21 15.54
C GLU A 135 7.74 -17.69 14.30
N MET A 136 8.18 -18.10 13.11
CA MET A 136 7.59 -17.71 11.84
C MET A 136 7.02 -18.93 11.12
N PHE A 137 5.80 -18.81 10.63
CA PHE A 137 5.20 -19.75 9.70
C PHE A 137 5.64 -19.41 8.27
N VAL A 138 6.21 -20.38 7.56
CA VAL A 138 6.71 -20.22 6.20
C VAL A 138 5.91 -21.14 5.27
N ALA A 139 5.35 -20.57 4.20
CA ALA A 139 4.68 -21.29 3.14
C ALA A 139 5.36 -21.02 1.80
N ARG A 140 5.87 -22.07 1.16
CA ARG A 140 6.42 -21.98 -0.19
C ARG A 140 5.28 -22.03 -1.19
N LEU A 141 4.88 -20.88 -1.72
CA LEU A 141 3.71 -20.76 -2.61
C LEU A 141 4.00 -21.28 -4.02
N SER A 142 5.25 -21.14 -4.48
CA SER A 142 5.76 -21.71 -5.72
C SER A 142 7.28 -21.89 -5.63
N GLU A 143 7.90 -22.37 -6.70
CA GLU A 143 9.38 -22.45 -6.78
C GLU A 143 10.08 -21.13 -6.51
N ARG A 144 9.41 -20.01 -6.84
CA ARG A 144 9.97 -18.65 -6.79
C ARG A 144 9.23 -17.71 -5.86
N LYS A 145 8.25 -18.19 -5.09
CA LYS A 145 7.44 -17.33 -4.20
C LYS A 145 7.27 -17.97 -2.85
N VAL A 146 7.57 -17.21 -1.81
CA VAL A 146 7.41 -17.63 -0.41
C VAL A 146 6.59 -16.59 0.35
N MET A 147 5.72 -17.05 1.24
CA MET A 147 5.07 -16.23 2.24
C MET A 147 5.63 -16.60 3.61
N VAL A 148 5.95 -15.59 4.42
CA VAL A 148 6.40 -15.75 5.79
C VAL A 148 5.48 -14.92 6.68
N SER A 149 4.94 -15.51 7.74
CA SER A 149 4.05 -14.84 8.69
C SER A 149 4.51 -15.08 10.11
N THR A 150 4.34 -14.11 10.99
CA THR A 150 4.48 -14.36 12.44
C THR A 150 3.52 -15.46 12.86
N ASN A 151 4.01 -16.50 13.55
CA ASN A 151 3.16 -17.59 14.04
C ASN A 151 2.39 -17.16 15.30
N ASP A 152 3.03 -16.34 16.14
CA ASP A 152 2.46 -15.70 17.33
C ASP A 152 2.56 -14.16 17.25
N LEU A 153 1.98 -13.45 18.24
CA LEU A 153 2.19 -12.01 18.36
C LEU A 153 3.58 -11.71 18.91
N LEU A 154 4.33 -10.85 18.21
CA LEU A 154 5.54 -10.25 18.75
C LEU A 154 5.16 -9.05 19.63
N PHE A 155 5.64 -8.98 20.85
CA PHE A 155 5.41 -7.81 21.72
C PHE A 155 6.67 -6.96 21.81
N LEU A 156 6.55 -5.67 21.43
CA LEU A 156 7.62 -4.69 21.56
C LEU A 156 7.35 -3.69 22.67
N GLY A 157 8.34 -3.47 23.53
CA GLY A 157 8.31 -2.40 24.53
C GLY A 157 8.55 -1.03 23.92
N VAL A 158 7.66 -0.06 24.21
CA VAL A 158 7.82 1.33 23.80
C VAL A 158 9.10 1.95 24.38
N GLU A 159 9.48 1.54 25.59
CA GLU A 159 10.69 2.01 26.26
C GLU A 159 11.97 1.47 25.60
N ASP A 160 11.99 0.17 25.28
CA ASP A 160 13.12 -0.48 24.60
C ASP A 160 13.39 0.19 23.26
N ALA A 161 12.31 0.51 22.53
CA ALA A 161 12.34 1.25 21.28
C ALA A 161 12.66 2.75 21.42
N GLY A 162 12.76 3.30 22.63
CA GLY A 162 13.04 4.71 22.86
C GLY A 162 11.91 5.66 22.46
N LEU A 163 10.69 5.15 22.39
CA LEU A 163 9.50 5.85 21.89
C LEU A 163 8.65 6.49 22.99
N THR A 164 8.97 6.26 24.27
CA THR A 164 8.16 6.68 25.43
C THR A 164 7.72 8.14 25.35
N LYS A 165 8.66 9.07 25.13
CA LYS A 165 8.37 10.50 25.05
C LYS A 165 7.42 10.85 23.91
N GLY A 166 7.57 10.19 22.76
CA GLY A 166 6.68 10.41 21.63
C GLY A 166 5.26 9.97 21.92
N VAL A 167 5.11 8.78 22.53
CA VAL A 167 3.81 8.26 22.95
C VAL A 167 3.17 9.13 24.05
N ASP A 168 3.95 9.69 24.98
CA ASP A 168 3.46 10.65 25.98
C ASP A 168 2.85 11.89 25.34
N ILE A 169 3.53 12.46 24.34
CA ILE A 169 3.03 13.61 23.58
C ILE A 169 1.71 13.26 22.89
N LEU A 170 1.60 12.08 22.27
CA LEU A 170 0.35 11.66 21.64
C LEU A 170 -0.79 11.52 22.66
N GLN A 171 -0.50 10.96 23.83
CA GLN A 171 -1.46 10.80 24.92
C GLN A 171 -1.98 12.17 25.39
N GLU A 172 -1.08 13.14 25.60
CA GLU A 172 -1.43 14.49 26.03
C GLU A 172 -2.26 15.25 24.97
N LEU A 173 -1.78 15.26 23.72
CA LEU A 173 -2.47 15.93 22.60
C LEU A 173 -3.87 15.37 22.34
N ALA A 174 -4.08 14.09 22.61
CA ALA A 174 -5.37 13.43 22.48
C ALA A 174 -6.19 13.44 23.78
N LYS A 175 -5.67 14.01 24.88
CA LYS A 175 -6.29 14.07 26.21
C LYS A 175 -6.74 12.69 26.69
N LEU A 176 -5.90 11.68 26.48
CA LEU A 176 -6.21 10.29 26.82
C LEU A 176 -5.71 9.97 28.24
N PRO A 177 -6.46 9.15 29.01
CA PRO A 177 -6.02 8.73 30.34
C PRO A 177 -4.83 7.77 30.27
N GLY A 178 -4.67 7.04 29.15
CA GLY A 178 -3.59 6.10 28.94
C GLY A 178 -3.47 5.64 27.49
N ILE A 179 -2.23 5.34 27.08
CA ILE A 179 -1.86 4.54 25.91
C ILE A 179 -0.93 3.43 26.40
N THR A 180 -1.22 2.19 26.02
CA THR A 180 -0.43 1.01 26.42
C THR A 180 1.01 1.10 25.91
N ARG A 181 1.96 0.62 26.72
CA ARG A 181 3.41 0.72 26.47
C ARG A 181 4.06 -0.55 25.94
N THR A 182 3.25 -1.55 25.65
CA THR A 182 3.63 -2.79 24.96
C THR A 182 2.79 -2.89 23.70
N VAL A 183 3.46 -3.10 22.57
CA VAL A 183 2.87 -3.04 21.25
C VAL A 183 2.88 -4.45 20.65
N PRO A 184 1.73 -5.11 20.47
CA PRO A 184 1.67 -6.34 19.68
C PRO A 184 1.92 -6.01 18.21
N VAL A 185 2.75 -6.81 17.55
CA VAL A 185 3.16 -6.67 16.17
C VAL A 185 2.94 -8.00 15.46
N THR A 186 2.43 -7.92 14.23
CA THR A 186 2.28 -9.06 13.32
C THR A 186 2.87 -8.68 11.97
N ALA A 187 3.53 -9.63 11.33
CA ALA A 187 4.06 -9.45 9.99
C ALA A 187 3.59 -10.59 9.08
N ARG A 188 3.33 -10.25 7.82
CA ARG A 188 3.16 -11.19 6.71
C ARG A 188 3.94 -10.64 5.54
N PHE A 189 5.09 -11.23 5.27
CA PHE A 189 5.96 -10.86 4.16
C PHE A 189 5.82 -11.85 3.02
N VAL A 190 5.86 -11.34 1.80
CA VAL A 190 5.88 -12.16 0.59
C VAL A 190 7.17 -11.82 -0.13
N PHE A 191 7.95 -12.84 -0.48
CA PHE A 191 9.17 -12.67 -1.23
C PHE A 191 9.11 -13.45 -2.54
N GLU A 192 9.74 -12.88 -3.57
CA GLU A 192 9.91 -13.50 -4.88
C GLU A 192 11.39 -13.60 -5.23
N SER A 193 11.83 -14.72 -5.79
CA SER A 193 13.22 -14.88 -6.24
C SER A 193 13.37 -14.49 -7.70
N ASP A 194 14.39 -13.68 -7.99
CA ASP A 194 14.90 -13.45 -9.34
C ASP A 194 15.79 -14.65 -9.70
N GLY A 195 15.22 -15.63 -10.38
CA GLY A 195 15.97 -16.79 -10.87
C GLY A 195 17.11 -16.34 -11.79
N ASP A 196 18.25 -17.03 -11.70
CA ASP A 196 19.36 -16.90 -12.65
C ASP A 196 18.83 -17.01 -14.09
N THR A 197 19.28 -16.13 -14.97
CA THR A 197 18.70 -15.92 -16.29
C THR A 197 18.71 -17.21 -17.13
N ALA A 198 17.57 -17.88 -17.23
CA ALA A 198 17.34 -18.97 -18.16
C ALA A 198 16.11 -18.65 -19.04
N GLN A 199 16.41 -17.94 -20.13
CA GLN A 199 15.70 -17.93 -21.41
C GLN A 199 14.20 -18.30 -21.39
N ALA A 200 13.35 -17.28 -21.28
CA ALA A 200 11.95 -17.39 -21.62
C ALA A 200 11.80 -17.73 -23.12
N ALA A 201 11.16 -18.87 -23.42
CA ALA A 201 10.46 -19.04 -24.69
C ALA A 201 9.34 -17.99 -24.77
N PRO A 202 8.99 -17.50 -25.97
CA PRO A 202 8.41 -16.18 -26.15
C PRO A 202 7.00 -16.13 -25.58
N VAL A 203 6.84 -15.41 -24.47
CA VAL A 203 5.54 -14.89 -24.08
C VAL A 203 5.38 -13.59 -24.84
N GLN A 204 4.30 -13.51 -25.60
CA GLN A 204 3.97 -12.35 -26.41
C GLN A 204 3.92 -11.12 -25.50
N GLU A 205 4.60 -10.08 -25.97
CA GLU A 205 4.71 -8.76 -25.38
C GLU A 205 3.31 -8.16 -25.20
N GLU A 206 2.70 -8.34 -24.03
CA GLU A 206 1.65 -7.44 -23.58
C GLU A 206 2.33 -6.13 -23.23
N VAL A 207 2.16 -5.17 -24.12
CA VAL A 207 2.57 -3.77 -23.94
C VAL A 207 1.84 -3.25 -22.71
N GLU A 208 2.52 -3.25 -21.57
CA GLU A 208 2.08 -2.54 -20.38
C GLU A 208 2.16 -1.04 -20.69
N VAL A 209 1.05 -0.49 -21.19
CA VAL A 209 0.86 0.95 -21.31
C VAL A 209 0.89 1.48 -19.89
N ALA A 210 1.93 2.26 -19.56
CA ALA A 210 2.09 2.93 -18.27
C ALA A 210 0.73 3.52 -17.82
N LEU A 211 0.10 2.88 -16.83
CA LEU A 211 -1.17 3.33 -16.28
C LEU A 211 -0.89 4.62 -15.50
N ALA A 212 -1.64 5.68 -15.77
CA ALA A 212 -1.46 6.99 -15.13
C ALA A 212 -1.75 7.01 -13.61
N GLY A 213 -2.08 5.86 -12.99
CA GLY A 213 -2.39 5.73 -11.57
C GLY A 213 -2.18 4.32 -11.04
N ASP A 214 -2.05 4.21 -9.72
CA ASP A 214 -1.86 2.99 -8.94
C ASP A 214 -3.22 2.45 -8.44
N PRO A 215 -3.69 1.27 -8.92
CA PRO A 215 -4.97 0.69 -8.51
C PRO A 215 -5.06 0.35 -7.01
N ALA A 216 -3.95 -0.02 -6.37
CA ALA A 216 -3.93 -0.33 -4.94
C ALA A 216 -4.15 0.93 -4.10
N LYS A 217 -3.51 2.05 -4.48
CA LYS A 217 -3.84 3.38 -3.91
C LYS A 217 -5.26 3.80 -4.26
N GLY A 218 -5.71 3.50 -5.48
CA GLY A 218 -7.06 3.79 -5.96
C GLY A 218 -8.14 3.14 -5.12
N LYS A 219 -7.94 1.87 -4.75
CA LYS A 219 -8.81 1.12 -3.85
C LYS A 219 -8.99 1.83 -2.50
N LYS A 220 -7.93 2.43 -1.96
CA LYS A 220 -7.99 3.21 -0.70
C LYS A 220 -8.85 4.45 -0.87
N VAL A 221 -8.64 5.22 -1.94
CA VAL A 221 -9.42 6.42 -2.22
C VAL A 221 -10.88 6.07 -2.51
N PHE A 222 -11.15 4.96 -3.20
CA PHE A 222 -12.49 4.46 -3.51
C PHE A 222 -13.32 4.09 -2.27
N ARG A 223 -12.71 3.91 -1.09
CA ARG A 223 -13.45 3.74 0.17
C ARG A 223 -14.41 4.91 0.44
N LYS A 224 -14.13 6.11 -0.09
CA LYS A 224 -15.03 7.28 -0.06
C LYS A 224 -16.31 7.08 -0.90
N CYS A 225 -16.27 6.18 -1.88
CA CYS A 225 -17.35 5.85 -2.81
C CYS A 225 -18.08 4.55 -2.44
N GLN A 226 -17.39 3.64 -1.74
CA GLN A 226 -17.85 2.27 -1.43
C GLN A 226 -19.15 2.21 -0.62
N ALA A 227 -19.46 3.25 0.17
CA ALA A 227 -20.73 3.31 0.91
C ALA A 227 -21.95 3.46 -0.02
N CYS A 228 -21.75 3.97 -1.24
CA CYS A 228 -22.82 4.24 -2.18
C CYS A 228 -22.77 3.33 -3.41
N HIS A 229 -21.59 2.88 -3.81
CA HIS A 229 -21.33 2.20 -5.07
C HIS A 229 -20.70 0.82 -4.86
N SER A 230 -21.01 -0.11 -5.75
CA SER A 230 -20.36 -1.42 -5.88
C SER A 230 -19.97 -1.70 -7.32
N PHE A 231 -19.07 -2.67 -7.52
CA PHE A 231 -18.74 -3.22 -8.84
C PHE A 231 -19.54 -4.49 -9.18
N ASP A 232 -20.38 -4.99 -8.27
CA ASP A 232 -21.29 -6.09 -8.55
C ASP A 232 -22.37 -5.62 -9.55
N GLU A 233 -22.53 -6.34 -10.66
CA GLU A 233 -23.52 -6.04 -11.70
C GLU A 233 -24.94 -5.95 -11.10
N GLY A 234 -25.68 -4.90 -11.45
CA GLY A 234 -27.07 -4.69 -11.00
C GLY A 234 -27.27 -4.36 -9.51
N LYS A 235 -26.21 -4.37 -8.70
CA LYS A 235 -26.29 -4.10 -7.25
C LYS A 235 -26.27 -2.60 -6.97
N ASN A 236 -27.43 -1.97 -7.13
CA ASN A 236 -27.61 -0.55 -6.85
C ASN A 236 -27.80 -0.29 -5.35
N GLY A 237 -27.28 0.84 -4.86
CA GLY A 237 -27.41 1.31 -3.49
C GLY A 237 -27.84 2.78 -3.43
N ALA A 238 -27.15 3.57 -2.60
CA ALA A 238 -27.32 5.03 -2.61
C ALA A 238 -26.81 5.66 -3.92
N GLY A 239 -25.88 4.99 -4.61
CA GLY A 239 -25.49 5.23 -6.00
C GLY A 239 -25.73 3.99 -6.87
N PRO A 240 -25.63 4.13 -8.20
CA PRO A 240 -25.70 2.99 -9.13
C PRO A 240 -24.49 2.06 -8.99
N SER A 241 -24.63 0.83 -9.46
CA SER A 241 -23.49 -0.04 -9.73
C SER A 241 -22.53 0.62 -10.73
N LEU A 242 -21.23 0.42 -10.52
CA LEU A 242 -20.15 0.89 -11.39
C LEU A 242 -19.57 -0.25 -12.25
N HIS A 243 -20.21 -1.43 -12.25
CA HIS A 243 -19.82 -2.53 -13.13
C HIS A 243 -19.80 -2.06 -14.58
N GLY A 244 -18.69 -2.28 -15.28
CA GLY A 244 -18.51 -1.89 -16.68
C GLY A 244 -18.67 -0.40 -16.96
N ILE A 245 -18.50 0.51 -15.97
CA ILE A 245 -18.86 1.93 -16.15
C ILE A 245 -18.08 2.62 -17.28
N ILE A 246 -16.82 2.24 -17.49
CA ILE A 246 -15.97 2.88 -18.52
C ILE A 246 -16.51 2.59 -19.92
N GLY A 247 -16.76 3.64 -20.68
CA GLY A 247 -17.32 3.59 -22.03
C GLY A 247 -18.86 3.58 -22.09
N THR A 248 -19.55 3.50 -20.95
CA THR A 248 -21.02 3.52 -20.91
C THR A 248 -21.58 4.94 -20.89
N GLY A 249 -22.86 5.07 -21.24
CA GLY A 249 -23.58 6.35 -21.17
C GLY A 249 -23.92 6.75 -19.72
N SER A 250 -24.08 8.05 -19.49
CA SER A 250 -24.66 8.56 -18.26
C SER A 250 -26.05 7.98 -18.05
N ALA A 251 -26.38 7.63 -16.81
CA ALA A 251 -27.68 7.07 -16.44
C ALA A 251 -28.00 5.68 -17.03
N ALA A 252 -26.99 4.86 -17.30
CA ALA A 252 -27.16 3.54 -17.94
C ALA A 252 -27.34 2.35 -16.99
N ALA A 253 -27.15 2.48 -15.67
CA ALA A 253 -27.28 1.33 -14.78
C ALA A 253 -28.76 0.93 -14.61
N ASP A 254 -29.06 -0.31 -14.98
CA ASP A 254 -30.41 -0.86 -14.89
C ASP A 254 -30.94 -0.85 -13.46
N GLY A 255 -32.20 -0.44 -13.30
CA GLY A 255 -32.89 -0.42 -12.02
C GLY A 255 -32.50 0.74 -11.07
N PHE A 256 -31.53 1.60 -11.42
CA PHE A 256 -31.22 2.79 -10.62
C PHE A 256 -32.06 4.00 -11.05
N LYS A 257 -32.65 4.70 -10.07
CA LYS A 257 -33.40 5.94 -10.32
C LYS A 257 -32.45 7.14 -10.32
N TYR A 258 -32.01 7.55 -11.50
CA TYR A 258 -31.17 8.75 -11.70
C TYR A 258 -31.92 10.07 -11.47
N SER A 259 -31.21 11.17 -11.22
CA SER A 259 -31.79 12.53 -11.26
C SER A 259 -32.08 12.93 -12.71
N SER A 260 -33.06 13.82 -12.93
CA SER A 260 -33.37 14.37 -14.26
C SER A 260 -32.12 14.94 -14.93
N ALA A 261 -31.29 15.67 -14.18
CA ALA A 261 -30.00 16.18 -14.66
C ALA A 261 -29.06 15.08 -15.20
N PHE A 262 -29.05 13.89 -14.60
CA PHE A 262 -28.21 12.79 -15.07
C PHE A 262 -28.80 12.07 -16.29
N GLN A 263 -30.13 12.02 -16.38
CA GLN A 263 -30.83 11.47 -17.54
C GLN A 263 -30.65 12.35 -18.78
N GLU A 264 -30.50 13.66 -18.59
CA GLU A 264 -30.32 14.65 -19.67
C GLU A 264 -28.83 14.93 -19.99
N ALA A 265 -27.90 14.43 -19.17
CA ALA A 265 -26.48 14.75 -19.29
C ALA A 265 -25.83 14.28 -20.60
N ASN A 266 -26.35 13.18 -21.19
CA ASN A 266 -25.84 12.58 -22.44
C ASN A 266 -24.31 12.42 -22.47
N LEU A 267 -23.69 12.11 -21.34
CA LEU A 267 -22.24 11.90 -21.23
C LEU A 267 -21.89 10.46 -21.57
N THR A 268 -20.68 10.24 -22.06
CA THR A 268 -20.06 8.91 -22.12
C THR A 268 -18.89 8.90 -21.14
N TRP A 269 -18.81 7.87 -20.31
CA TRP A 269 -17.78 7.74 -19.29
C TRP A 269 -16.43 7.30 -19.88
N SER A 270 -15.73 8.22 -20.54
CA SER A 270 -14.29 8.07 -20.74
C SER A 270 -13.53 8.32 -19.44
N GLU A 271 -12.25 7.97 -19.40
CA GLU A 271 -11.39 8.22 -18.24
C GLU A 271 -11.24 9.72 -17.95
N ASP A 272 -11.08 10.55 -18.98
CA ASP A 272 -11.04 12.00 -18.83
C ASP A 272 -12.36 12.55 -18.26
N GLN A 273 -13.49 12.01 -18.73
CA GLN A 273 -14.82 12.41 -18.25
C GLN A 273 -15.05 11.96 -16.80
N LEU A 274 -14.57 10.77 -16.44
CA LEU A 274 -14.55 10.29 -15.06
C LEU A 274 -13.64 11.16 -14.19
N ALA A 275 -12.47 11.56 -14.68
CA ALA A 275 -11.56 12.43 -13.95
C ALA A 275 -12.20 13.79 -13.61
N ALA A 276 -12.80 14.43 -14.61
CA ALA A 276 -13.53 15.67 -14.43
C ALA A 276 -14.70 15.50 -13.43
N PHE A 277 -15.46 14.41 -13.56
CA PHE A 277 -16.61 14.15 -12.68
C PHE A 277 -16.19 13.82 -11.25
N LEU A 278 -15.11 13.05 -11.06
CA LEU A 278 -14.55 12.74 -9.74
C LEU A 278 -13.96 13.99 -9.06
N ALA A 279 -13.47 14.98 -9.82
CA ALA A 279 -12.98 16.25 -9.29
C ALA A 279 -14.11 17.18 -8.82
N ASP A 280 -15.20 17.28 -9.58
CA ASP A 280 -16.38 18.09 -9.25
C ASP A 280 -17.68 17.54 -9.87
N PRO A 281 -18.38 16.62 -9.18
CA PRO A 281 -19.61 16.03 -9.69
C PRO A 281 -20.68 17.07 -10.02
N LYS A 282 -20.82 18.08 -9.15
CA LYS A 282 -21.86 19.12 -9.27
C LYS A 282 -21.52 20.16 -10.34
N GLY A 283 -20.24 20.41 -10.58
CA GLY A 283 -19.79 21.22 -11.70
C GLY A 283 -20.04 20.54 -13.05
N VAL A 284 -19.78 19.24 -13.14
CA VAL A 284 -19.94 18.49 -14.41
C VAL A 284 -21.40 18.18 -14.74
N VAL A 285 -22.21 17.79 -13.73
CA VAL A 285 -23.66 17.56 -13.92
C VAL A 285 -24.44 18.40 -12.89
N PRO A 286 -24.71 19.69 -13.16
CA PRO A 286 -25.48 20.54 -12.26
C PRO A 286 -26.87 19.95 -11.96
N GLY A 287 -27.22 19.86 -10.67
CA GLY A 287 -28.49 19.27 -10.24
C GLY A 287 -28.46 17.74 -10.06
N ASN A 288 -27.30 17.09 -10.19
CA ASN A 288 -27.17 15.69 -9.82
C ASN A 288 -27.37 15.47 -8.30
N ARG A 289 -27.80 14.26 -7.93
CA ARG A 289 -28.11 13.88 -6.54
C ARG A 289 -26.92 13.27 -5.77
N MET A 290 -25.74 13.17 -6.37
CA MET A 290 -24.54 12.66 -5.70
C MET A 290 -24.05 13.69 -4.68
N GLY A 291 -24.04 13.31 -3.40
CA GLY A 291 -23.58 14.18 -2.30
C GLY A 291 -22.06 14.36 -2.21
N PHE A 292 -21.31 13.86 -3.18
CA PHE A 292 -19.85 13.84 -3.18
C PHE A 292 -19.27 15.22 -3.54
N ARG A 293 -18.31 15.71 -2.76
CA ARG A 293 -17.69 17.04 -2.92
C ARG A 293 -16.53 17.06 -3.92
N GLY A 294 -16.20 15.90 -4.49
CA GLY A 294 -15.07 15.70 -5.38
C GLY A 294 -13.74 15.44 -4.68
N LEU A 295 -12.82 14.80 -5.40
CA LEU A 295 -11.42 14.61 -5.03
C LEU A 295 -10.62 15.88 -5.35
N LYS A 296 -9.60 16.20 -4.55
CA LYS A 296 -8.81 17.43 -4.69
C LYS A 296 -7.41 17.23 -5.23
N LYS A 297 -6.91 16.00 -5.20
CA LYS A 297 -5.60 15.64 -5.71
C LYS A 297 -5.79 14.91 -7.03
N ASP A 298 -5.09 15.37 -8.06
CA ASP A 298 -5.12 14.72 -9.38
C ASP A 298 -4.59 13.28 -9.28
N GLU A 299 -3.59 13.03 -8.45
CA GLU A 299 -3.08 11.69 -8.17
C GLU A 299 -4.17 10.76 -7.60
N ASP A 300 -4.98 11.25 -6.64
CA ASP A 300 -6.10 10.45 -6.10
C ASP A 300 -7.12 10.10 -7.18
N ILE A 301 -7.38 11.03 -8.10
CA ILE A 301 -8.32 10.84 -9.22
C ILE A 301 -7.78 9.76 -10.16
N GLN A 302 -6.51 9.87 -10.58
CA GLN A 302 -5.89 8.89 -11.47
C GLN A 302 -5.81 7.50 -10.83
N ASN A 303 -5.45 7.43 -9.55
CA ASN A 303 -5.43 6.18 -8.80
C ASN A 303 -6.83 5.55 -8.74
N VAL A 304 -7.88 6.31 -8.44
CA VAL A 304 -9.27 5.78 -8.42
C VAL A 304 -9.71 5.31 -9.80
N ILE A 305 -9.37 6.02 -10.87
CA ILE A 305 -9.71 5.60 -12.23
C ILE A 305 -8.99 4.30 -12.58
N ALA A 306 -7.71 4.16 -12.20
CA ALA A 306 -6.97 2.92 -12.39
C ALA A 306 -7.62 1.75 -11.63
N TYR A 307 -8.10 1.98 -10.40
CA TYR A 307 -8.84 0.97 -9.64
C TYR A 307 -10.21 0.65 -10.24
N ILE A 308 -10.98 1.67 -10.67
CA ILE A 308 -12.25 1.47 -11.38
C ILE A 308 -11.98 0.60 -12.61
N ARG A 309 -10.97 0.92 -13.44
CA ARG A 309 -10.62 0.13 -14.63
C ARG A 309 -10.31 -1.33 -14.30
N GLN A 310 -9.64 -1.60 -13.18
CA GLN A 310 -9.32 -2.96 -12.74
C GLN A 310 -10.56 -3.78 -12.33
N GLU A 311 -11.57 -3.11 -11.77
CA GLU A 311 -12.74 -3.76 -11.16
C GLU A 311 -14.02 -3.65 -12.00
N SER A 312 -14.00 -2.84 -13.07
CA SER A 312 -15.13 -2.59 -13.97
C SER A 312 -15.30 -3.70 -14.99
#